data_AF-A0A847XCN7-F1
#
_entry.id   AF-A0A847XCN7-F1
#
_cell.length_a   1.000
_cell.length_b   1.000
_cell.length_c   1.000
_cell.angle_alpha   90.00
_cell.angle_beta   90.00
_cell.angle_gamma   90.00
#
_symmetry.space_group_name_H-M   'P 1'
#
loop_
_entity.id
_entity.type
_entity.pdbx_description
1 polymer ?
#
loop_
_entity_poly.entity_id
_entity_poly.type
_entity_poly.pdbx_seq_one_letter_code
_entity_poly.pdbx_strand_id
1 'polypeptide(L)' 'MNELTTYSMYSKNLNLDWNYGIHLPKNYKPNMPLLVLMHGAFGNQRSIEERFHLSDYLHKNPINCVILSIDGFNTF' A
#
# COMPACT_ATOMS: atom_id res chain seq x y z
N MET A 1 -2.34 5.96 -13.80
CA MET A 1 -2.25 5.92 -12.33
C MET A 1 -2.21 4.48 -11.90
N ASN A 2 -1.01 3.97 -11.58
CA ASN A 2 -0.76 2.83 -10.68
C ASN A 2 0.40 3.24 -9.72
N GLU A 3 0.48 4.52 -9.37
CA GLU A 3 1.55 5.06 -8.51
C GLU A 3 1.13 4.96 -7.04
N LEU A 4 2.12 4.75 -6.17
CA LEU A 4 1.90 4.71 -4.72
C LEU A 4 1.45 6.10 -4.22
N THR A 5 0.26 6.18 -3.66
CA THR A 5 -0.18 7.36 -2.89
C THR A 5 -0.17 7.04 -1.41
N THR A 6 0.51 7.84 -0.59
CA THR A 6 0.56 7.65 0.88
C THR A 6 -0.50 8.50 1.56
N TYR A 7 -1.18 7.91 2.54
CA TYR A 7 -2.17 8.55 3.39
C TYR A 7 -1.89 8.23 4.86
N SER A 8 -2.54 8.97 5.76
CA SER A 8 -2.50 8.73 7.20
C SER A 8 -3.93 8.67 7.74
N MET A 9 -4.20 7.78 8.68
CA MET A 9 -5.45 7.72 9.42
C MET A 9 -5.20 7.54 10.92
N TYR A 10 -5.91 8.28 11.76
CA TYR A 10 -5.82 8.09 13.20
C TYR A 10 -6.43 6.74 13.60
N SER A 11 -5.63 5.86 14.22
CA SER A 11 -6.05 4.58 14.76
C SER A 11 -6.42 4.73 16.23
N LYS A 12 -7.70 4.58 16.55
CA LYS A 12 -8.19 4.60 17.95
C LYS A 12 -7.58 3.47 18.79
N ASN A 13 -7.30 2.32 18.18
CA ASN A 13 -6.77 1.16 18.89
C ASN A 13 -5.29 1.32 19.22
N LEU A 14 -4.53 1.98 18.34
CA LEU A 14 -3.09 2.22 18.52
C LEU A 14 -2.79 3.59 19.14
N ASN A 15 -3.79 4.48 19.21
CA ASN A 15 -3.67 5.86 19.68
C ASN A 15 -2.59 6.67 18.93
N LEU A 16 -2.50 6.48 17.60
CA LEU A 16 -1.53 7.14 16.72
C LEU A 16 -2.07 7.29 15.30
N ASP A 17 -1.40 8.12 14.50
CA ASP A 17 -1.64 8.20 13.06
C ASP A 17 -0.94 7.06 12.33
N TRP A 18 -1.73 6.20 11.69
CA TRP A 18 -1.27 5.06 10.91
C TRP A 18 -1.11 5.43 9.44
N ASN A 19 0.13 5.32 8.95
CA ASN A 19 0.45 5.54 7.56
C ASN A 19 0.18 4.28 6.72
N TYR A 20 -0.39 4.48 5.55
CA TYR A 20 -0.59 3.43 4.55
C TYR A 20 -0.39 3.98 3.15
N GLY A 21 -0.04 3.09 2.23
CA GLY A 21 0.10 3.36 0.81
C GLY A 21 -0.98 2.67 0.01
N ILE A 22 -1.48 3.31 -1.05
CA ILE A 22 -2.48 2.73 -1.94
C ILE A 22 -2.02 2.80 -3.39
N HIS A 23 -2.22 1.72 -4.14
CA HIS A 23 -2.21 1.74 -5.60
C HIS A 23 -3.64 1.50 -6.10
N LEU A 24 -4.16 2.47 -6.84
CA LEU A 24 -5.43 2.34 -7.54
C LEU A 24 -5.17 1.88 -8.97
N PRO A 25 -5.88 0.86 -9.47
CA PRO A 25 -5.76 0.47 -10.87
C PRO A 25 -6.41 1.54 -11.76
N LYS A 26 -5.88 1.74 -12.98
CA LYS A 26 -6.40 2.74 -13.94
C LYS A 26 -7.91 2.68 -14.18
N ASN A 27 -8.51 1.49 -14.05
CA ASN A 27 -9.93 1.23 -14.27
C ASN A 27 -10.71 1.06 -12.96
N TYR A 28 -10.27 1.69 -11.88
CA TYR A 28 -10.88 1.62 -10.55
C TYR A 28 -12.42 1.65 -10.59
N LYS A 29 -13.03 0.74 -9.83
CA LYS A 29 -14.47 0.66 -9.60
C LYS A 29 -14.74 0.47 -8.11
N PRO A 30 -15.88 0.97 -7.60
CA PRO A 30 -16.36 0.56 -6.29
C PRO A 30 -16.44 -0.97 -6.19
N ASN A 31 -16.10 -1.52 -5.02
CA ASN A 31 -16.15 -2.97 -4.72
C ASN A 31 -15.14 -3.85 -5.49
N MET A 32 -14.03 -3.29 -5.98
CA MET A 32 -12.91 -4.11 -6.45
C MET A 32 -12.28 -4.90 -5.30
N PRO A 33 -11.68 -6.08 -5.57
CA PRO A 33 -10.90 -6.81 -4.59
C PRO A 33 -9.79 -5.93 -3.98
N LEU A 34 -9.53 -6.15 -2.69
CA LEU A 34 -8.48 -5.47 -1.95
C LEU A 34 -7.36 -6.47 -1.65
N LEU A 35 -6.14 -6.18 -2.11
CA LEU A 35 -4.93 -6.88 -1.72
C LEU A 35 -4.20 -6.08 -0.65
N VAL A 36 -4.13 -6.61 0.56
CA VAL A 36 -3.35 -6.01 1.65
C VAL A 36 -1.95 -6.60 1.64
N LEU A 37 -0.95 -5.74 1.52
CA LEU A 37 0.46 -6.11 1.55
C LEU A 37 1.10 -5.63 2.85
N MET A 38 1.81 -6.55 3.50
CA MET A 38 2.61 -6.29 4.69
C MET A 38 4.08 -6.39 4.33
N HIS A 39 4.88 -5.49 4.89
CA HIS A 39 6.34 -5.58 4.78
C HIS A 39 6.93 -6.56 5.80
N GLY A 40 8.18 -6.95 5.59
CA GLY A 40 8.97 -7.70 6.57
C GLY A 40 9.47 -6.82 7.74
N ALA A 41 10.25 -7.41 8.64
CA ALA A 41 10.88 -6.68 9.75
C ALA A 41 11.67 -5.45 9.26
N PHE A 42 11.63 -4.36 10.04
CA PHE A 42 12.32 -3.09 9.74
C PHE A 42 11.89 -2.46 8.40
N GLY A 43 10.66 -2.72 7.95
CA GLY A 43 10.06 -2.07 6.79
C GLY A 43 9.01 -1.05 7.21
N ASN A 44 8.32 -0.46 6.25
CA ASN A 44 7.14 0.38 6.45
C ASN A 44 6.22 0.25 5.22
N GLN A 45 5.16 1.06 5.14
CA GLN A 45 4.19 1.06 4.04
C GLN A 45 4.80 1.34 2.64
N ARG A 46 6.01 1.91 2.57
CA ARG A 46 6.74 2.20 1.31
C ARG A 46 7.75 1.13 0.94
N SER A 47 8.14 0.26 1.88
CA SER A 47 9.25 -0.67 1.67
C SER A 47 9.06 -1.62 0.49
N ILE A 48 7.84 -2.05 0.20
CA ILE A 48 7.57 -2.90 -0.96
C ILE A 48 7.77 -2.11 -2.27
N GLU A 49 7.27 -0.88 -2.32
CA GLU A 49 7.47 0.01 -3.46
C GLU A 49 8.95 0.31 -3.68
N GLU A 50 9.67 0.68 -2.63
CA GLU A 50 11.07 1.10 -2.71
C GLU A 50 12.02 -0.05 -3.07
N ARG A 51 11.73 -1.28 -2.64
CA ARG A 51 12.59 -2.45 -2.86
C ARG A 51 12.27 -3.20 -4.14
N PHE A 52 11.00 -3.25 -4.55
CA PHE A 52 10.55 -4.05 -5.69
C PHE A 52 10.02 -3.23 -6.86
N HIS A 53 9.96 -1.89 -6.73
CA HIS A 53 9.42 -0.99 -7.74
C HIS A 53 8.01 -1.41 -8.16
N LEU A 54 7.14 -1.59 -7.18
CA LEU A 54 5.81 -2.17 -7.38
C LEU A 54 4.99 -1.36 -8.40
N SER A 55 5.04 -0.03 -8.39
CA SER A 55 4.39 0.81 -9.41
C SER A 55 4.80 0.41 -10.84
N ASP A 56 6.10 0.21 -11.09
CA ASP A 56 6.62 -0.18 -12.39
C ASP A 56 6.18 -1.59 -12.79
N TYR A 57 6.17 -2.51 -11.82
CA TYR A 57 5.65 -3.86 -12.03
C TYR A 57 4.16 -3.82 -12.41
N LEU A 58 3.34 -3.04 -11.71
CA LEU A 58 1.91 -2.87 -11.97
C LEU A 58 1.63 -2.14 -13.28
N HIS A 59 2.52 -1.24 -13.70
CA HIS A 59 2.43 -0.62 -15.02
C HIS A 59 2.64 -1.65 -16.15
N LYS A 60 3.57 -2.60 -15.97
CA LYS A 60 3.85 -3.67 -16.95
C LYS A 60 2.86 -4.82 -16.87
N ASN A 61 2.34 -5.10 -15.67
CA ASN A 61 1.45 -6.21 -15.37
C ASN A 61 0.19 -5.68 -14.65
N PRO A 62 -0.77 -5.11 -15.39
CA PRO A 62 -1.97 -4.55 -14.78
C PRO A 62 -2.76 -5.64 -14.05
N ILE A 63 -3.03 -5.42 -12.77
CA ILE A 63 -3.94 -6.26 -11.98
C ILE A 63 -5.19 -5.48 -11.63
N ASN A 64 -6.32 -6.19 -11.55
CA ASN A 64 -7.63 -5.59 -11.40
C ASN A 64 -8.09 -5.59 -9.93
N CYS A 65 -7.25 -5.02 -9.06
CA CYS A 65 -7.53 -4.89 -7.62
C CYS A 65 -6.93 -3.59 -7.07
N VAL A 66 -7.45 -3.15 -5.93
CA VAL A 66 -6.83 -2.11 -5.11
C VAL A 66 -5.74 -2.76 -4.28
N ILE A 67 -4.56 -2.17 -4.24
CA ILE A 67 -3.47 -2.65 -3.38
C ILE A 67 -3.27 -1.67 -2.23
N LEU A 68 -3.27 -2.18 -1.02
CA LEU A 68 -3.03 -1.44 0.21
C LEU A 68 -1.76 -1.94 0.88
N SER A 69 -0.73 -1.12 0.94
CA SER A 69 0.50 -1.39 1.69
C SER A 69 0.38 -0.74 3.06
N ILE A 70 0.46 -1.52 4.13
CA ILE A 70 0.30 -1.02 5.50
C ILE A 70 1.63 -0.98 6.26
N ASP A 71 1.77 -0.04 7.19
CA ASP A 71 2.84 -0.06 8.18
C ASP A 71 2.51 -1.04 9.31
N GLY A 72 3.38 -2.02 9.56
CA GLY A 72 3.24 -3.03 10.61
C GLY A 72 3.78 -2.60 11.98
N PHE A 73 4.33 -1.39 12.10
CA PHE A 73 4.94 -0.85 13.32
C PHE A 73 6.02 -1.76 13.94
N ASN A 74 6.71 -2.52 13.10
CA ASN A 74 7.89 -3.33 13.46
C ASN A 74 9.18 -2.66 12.94
N THR A 75 9.18 -1.33 12.97
CA THR A 75 10.26 -0.42 12.60
C THR A 75 10.79 0.20 13.89
N PHE A 76 12.06 -0.02 14.21
CA PHE A 76 12.72 0.56 15.38
C PHE A 76 13.37 1.90 15.03
#